data_AF-A0A3A0BZM7-F1
#
_entry.id   AF-A0A3A0BZM7-F1
#
_cell.length_a   1.000
_cell.length_b   1.000
_cell.length_c   1.000
_cell.angle_alpha   90.00
_cell.angle_beta   90.00
_cell.angle_gamma   90.00
#
_symmetry.space_group_name_H-M   'P 1'
#
loop_
_entity.id
_entity.type
_entity.pdbx_description
1 polymer ?
#
loop_
_entity_poly.entity_id
_entity_poly.type
_entity_poly.pdbx_seq_one_letter_code
_entity_poly.pdbx_strand_id
1 'polypeptide(L)'
;MSSSPRIDPAVAAAIDRLATAFAKDPRSKAFLPLADEYIKAGMWQEAAAVLEDGLAIHPTFITAMAALGRVYDQLGQPEKAKAILEQVIAHSPDNLRAHRILAKLFTAEHQGEAALRSCRAILSANPNDEEALSIQRRLTGPAADHPIPTSEPIADRLQPESTGTAPIPVVSAPNVDCSELAPTESPILTPTVPRHAAIIAQLEAWLHTVQANRRAASETP
;
A
#
# COMPACT_ATOMS: atom_id res chain seq x y z
N MET A 1 5.22 31.33 13.12
CA MET A 1 6.35 31.33 12.17
C MET A 1 6.43 29.94 11.57
N SER A 2 5.71 29.68 10.47
CA SER A 2 5.83 28.41 9.76
C SER A 2 7.16 28.41 9.03
N SER A 3 8.14 27.67 9.52
CA SER A 3 9.32 27.32 8.74
C SER A 3 8.87 26.49 7.56
N SER A 4 8.78 27.11 6.37
CA SER A 4 8.65 26.35 5.13
C SER A 4 9.78 25.32 5.09
N PRO A 5 9.49 24.04 4.74
CA PRO A 5 10.53 23.05 4.61
C PRO A 5 11.57 23.59 3.63
N ARG A 6 12.84 23.65 4.04
CA ARG A 6 13.94 24.05 3.17
C ARG A 6 14.21 22.86 2.25
N ILE A 7 13.48 22.83 1.13
CA ILE A 7 13.66 21.80 0.10
C ILE A 7 14.93 22.13 -0.66
N ASP A 8 15.78 21.12 -0.88
CA ASP A 8 16.98 21.28 -1.69
C ASP A 8 16.59 21.70 -3.12
N PRO A 9 17.25 22.70 -3.73
CA PRO A 9 16.89 23.18 -5.06
C PRO A 9 16.99 22.09 -6.13
N ALA A 10 17.86 21.09 -5.91
CA ALA A 10 17.95 19.92 -6.77
C ALA A 10 16.70 19.03 -6.71
N VAL A 11 16.13 18.84 -5.51
CA VAL A 11 14.89 18.07 -5.30
C VAL A 11 13.71 18.83 -5.90
N ALA A 12 13.63 20.15 -5.70
CA ALA A 12 12.60 20.97 -6.32
C ALA A 12 12.61 20.89 -7.86
N ALA A 13 13.80 21.01 -8.48
CA ALA A 13 13.93 20.87 -9.93
C ALA A 13 13.56 19.47 -10.45
N ALA A 14 13.87 18.43 -9.67
CA ALA A 14 13.49 17.05 -10.00
C ALA A 14 11.97 16.85 -9.94
N ILE A 15 11.31 17.38 -8.90
CA ILE A 15 9.86 17.39 -8.76
C ILE A 15 9.20 18.06 -9.97
N ASP A 16 9.66 19.26 -10.36
CA ASP A 16 9.09 20.00 -11.50
C ASP A 16 9.18 19.22 -12.81
N ARG A 17 10.35 18.61 -13.07
CA ARG A 17 10.58 17.79 -14.27
C ARG A 17 9.69 16.55 -14.30
N LEU A 18 9.54 15.87 -13.16
CA LEU A 18 8.75 14.66 -13.06
C LEU A 18 7.25 14.95 -13.08
N ALA A 19 6.81 16.06 -12.47
CA ALA A 19 5.43 16.52 -12.51
C ALA A 19 5.01 16.88 -13.94
N THR A 20 5.86 17.60 -14.70
CA THR A 20 5.58 17.87 -16.12
C THR A 20 5.58 16.60 -16.98
N ALA A 21 6.42 15.62 -16.67
CA ALA A 21 6.41 14.33 -17.37
C ALA A 21 5.12 13.53 -17.09
N PHE A 22 4.71 13.47 -15.82
CA PHE A 22 3.48 12.79 -15.42
C PHE A 22 2.23 13.48 -15.97
N ALA A 23 2.21 14.82 -16.01
CA ALA A 23 1.11 15.57 -16.61
C ALA A 23 0.98 15.33 -18.13
N LYS A 24 2.10 15.13 -18.83
CA LYS A 24 2.10 14.82 -20.28
C LYS A 24 1.64 13.40 -20.56
N ASP A 25 2.00 12.45 -19.70
CA ASP A 25 1.57 11.06 -19.81
C ASP A 25 1.19 10.50 -18.44
N PRO A 26 -0.07 10.66 -18.03
CA PRO A 26 -0.56 10.14 -16.76
C PRO A 26 -0.56 8.61 -16.69
N ARG A 27 -0.51 7.93 -17.84
CA ARG A 27 -0.40 6.46 -17.90
C ARG A 27 1.03 5.99 -17.74
N SER A 28 2.01 6.88 -17.73
CA SER A 28 3.39 6.52 -17.43
C SER A 28 3.55 6.17 -15.95
N LYS A 29 4.50 5.29 -15.64
CA LYS A 29 4.92 4.96 -14.27
C LYS A 29 5.77 6.07 -13.62
N ALA A 30 5.80 7.27 -14.22
CA ALA A 30 6.53 8.44 -13.77
C ALA A 30 6.02 9.01 -12.42
N PHE A 31 4.82 8.61 -11.98
CA PHE A 31 4.29 8.98 -10.67
C PHE A 31 5.11 8.41 -9.50
N LEU A 32 5.71 7.22 -9.66
CA LEU A 32 6.52 6.62 -8.60
C LEU A 32 7.80 7.44 -8.31
N PRO A 33 8.66 7.75 -9.30
CA PRO A 33 9.83 8.59 -9.04
C PRO A 33 9.44 10.00 -8.60
N LEU A 34 8.29 10.54 -9.04
CA LEU A 34 7.77 11.81 -8.54
C LEU A 34 7.44 11.73 -7.05
N ALA A 35 6.72 10.69 -6.62
CA ALA A 35 6.41 10.45 -5.23
C ALA A 35 7.66 10.21 -4.38
N ASP A 36 8.68 9.53 -4.92
CA ASP A 36 9.96 9.34 -4.23
C ASP A 36 10.67 10.69 -3.95
N GLU A 37 10.62 11.65 -4.89
CA GLU A 37 11.15 12.99 -4.64
C GLU A 37 10.34 13.77 -3.59
N TYR A 38 9.00 13.66 -3.60
CA TYR A 38 8.18 14.22 -2.53
C TYR A 38 8.48 13.60 -1.16
N ILE A 39 8.68 12.28 -1.11
CA ILE A 39 9.09 11.56 0.11
C ILE A 39 10.43 12.07 0.64
N LYS A 40 11.42 12.29 -0.24
CA LYS A 40 12.72 12.87 0.15
C LYS A 40 12.58 14.30 0.68
N ALA A 41 11.67 15.08 0.10
CA ALA A 41 11.35 16.43 0.55
C ALA A 41 10.55 16.47 1.86
N GLY A 42 10.09 15.33 2.38
CA GLY A 42 9.20 15.25 3.56
C GLY A 42 7.77 15.72 3.28
N MET A 43 7.40 15.82 2.00
CA MET A 43 6.08 16.24 1.52
C MET A 43 5.18 15.01 1.41
N TRP A 44 4.81 14.46 2.57
CA TRP A 44 4.10 13.18 2.65
C TRP A 44 2.70 13.24 2.06
N GLN A 45 1.99 14.36 2.23
CA GLN A 45 0.64 14.56 1.70
C GLN A 45 0.65 14.55 0.17
N GLU A 46 1.60 15.26 -0.44
CA GLU A 46 1.78 15.34 -1.89
C GLU A 46 2.23 13.99 -2.47
N ALA A 47 3.12 13.28 -1.77
CA ALA A 47 3.51 11.93 -2.17
C ALA A 47 2.32 10.96 -2.17
N ALA A 48 1.48 11.00 -1.13
CA ALA A 48 0.30 10.14 -1.04
C ALA A 48 -0.66 10.39 -2.19
N ALA A 49 -0.90 11.67 -2.50
CA ALA A 49 -1.71 12.08 -3.62
C ALA A 49 -1.18 11.45 -4.92
N VAL A 50 0.05 11.78 -5.32
CA VAL A 50 0.63 11.30 -6.59
C VAL A 50 0.58 9.77 -6.72
N LEU A 51 0.81 9.05 -5.62
CA LEU A 51 0.72 7.58 -5.58
C LEU A 51 -0.73 7.07 -5.74
N GLU A 52 -1.71 7.68 -5.06
CA GLU A 52 -3.13 7.34 -5.22
C GLU A 52 -3.57 7.50 -6.69
N ASP A 53 -3.12 8.58 -7.33
CA ASP A 53 -3.45 8.87 -8.72
C ASP A 53 -2.85 7.88 -9.70
N GLY A 54 -1.57 7.59 -9.55
CA GLY A 54 -0.89 6.61 -10.38
C GLY A 54 -1.43 5.20 -10.18
N LEU A 55 -1.81 4.85 -8.95
CA LEU A 55 -2.43 3.56 -8.63
C LEU A 55 -3.88 3.46 -9.12
N ALA A 56 -4.61 4.57 -9.30
CA ALA A 56 -5.91 4.54 -9.96
C ALA A 56 -5.81 4.08 -11.43
N ILE A 57 -4.67 4.34 -12.07
CA ILE A 57 -4.37 3.92 -13.45
C ILE A 57 -3.66 2.56 -13.49
N HIS A 58 -2.75 2.31 -12.54
CA HIS A 58 -1.96 1.09 -12.40
C HIS A 58 -2.23 0.39 -11.05
N PRO A 59 -3.42 -0.21 -10.86
CA PRO A 59 -3.84 -0.73 -9.56
C PRO A 59 -2.98 -1.90 -9.06
N THR A 60 -2.27 -2.59 -9.96
CA THR A 60 -1.45 -3.75 -9.63
C THR A 60 0.03 -3.39 -9.43
N PHE A 61 0.39 -2.11 -9.35
CA PHE A 61 1.79 -1.70 -9.22
C PHE A 61 2.29 -1.82 -7.78
N ILE A 62 2.71 -3.04 -7.42
CA ILE A 62 3.10 -3.43 -6.05
C ILE A 62 4.13 -2.50 -5.41
N THR A 63 5.12 -2.04 -6.18
CA THR A 63 6.15 -1.11 -5.67
C THR A 63 5.54 0.23 -5.23
N ALA A 64 4.59 0.76 -6.00
CA ALA A 64 3.89 1.99 -5.64
C ALA A 64 2.90 1.79 -4.48
N MET A 65 2.23 0.65 -4.41
CA MET A 65 1.39 0.29 -3.25
C MET A 65 2.23 0.25 -1.96
N ALA A 66 3.41 -0.38 -2.00
CA ALA A 66 4.31 -0.42 -0.85
C ALA A 66 4.80 0.99 -0.45
N ALA A 67 5.10 1.84 -1.44
CA ALA A 67 5.44 3.24 -1.18
C ALA A 67 4.28 3.99 -0.54
N LEU A 68 3.05 3.82 -1.02
CA LEU A 68 1.86 4.48 -0.48
C LEU A 68 1.58 4.03 0.96
N GLY A 69 1.72 2.74 1.26
CA GLY A 69 1.62 2.22 2.61
C GLY A 69 2.61 2.87 3.58
N ARG A 70 3.88 3.05 3.15
CA ARG A 70 4.89 3.79 3.92
C ARG A 70 4.50 5.26 4.12
N VAL A 71 3.98 5.91 3.08
CA VAL A 71 3.57 7.32 3.18
C VAL A 71 2.41 7.47 4.16
N TYR A 72 1.43 6.57 4.14
CA TYR A 72 0.32 6.61 5.11
C TYR A 72 0.76 6.37 6.55
N ASP A 73 1.71 5.47 6.77
CA ASP A 73 2.32 5.27 8.10
C ASP A 73 2.93 6.58 8.61
N GLN A 74 3.70 7.26 7.76
CA GLN A 74 4.32 8.54 8.09
C GLN A 74 3.32 9.69 8.27
N LEU A 75 2.17 9.63 7.61
CA LEU A 75 1.06 10.57 7.77
C LEU A 75 0.21 10.31 9.03
N GLY A 76 0.54 9.29 9.83
CA GLY A 76 -0.25 8.89 11.00
C GLY A 76 -1.60 8.28 10.63
N GLN A 77 -1.69 7.64 9.46
CA GLN A 77 -2.88 6.93 8.99
C GLN A 77 -2.63 5.42 8.97
N PRO A 78 -2.40 4.78 10.14
CA PRO A 78 -1.97 3.38 10.24
C PRO A 78 -2.98 2.40 9.63
N GLU A 79 -4.29 2.69 9.75
CA GLU A 79 -5.35 1.86 9.17
C GLU A 79 -5.25 1.76 7.65
N LYS A 80 -5.03 2.89 6.96
CA LYS A 80 -4.85 2.90 5.51
C LYS A 80 -3.53 2.26 5.10
N ALA A 81 -2.48 2.47 5.89
CA ALA A 81 -1.18 1.85 5.66
C ALA A 81 -1.31 0.32 5.70
N LYS A 82 -1.93 -0.24 6.75
CA LYS A 82 -2.17 -1.69 6.88
C LYS A 82 -2.95 -2.23 5.70
N ALA A 83 -4.10 -1.64 5.37
CA ALA A 83 -4.96 -2.13 4.30
C ALA A 83 -4.21 -2.27 2.95
N ILE A 84 -3.37 -1.29 2.60
CA ILE A 84 -2.59 -1.35 1.36
C ILE A 84 -1.42 -2.33 1.48
N LEU A 85 -0.72 -2.35 2.61
CA LEU A 85 0.43 -3.23 2.81
C LEU A 85 0.02 -4.70 2.90
N GLU A 86 -1.16 -5.01 3.41
CA GLU A 86 -1.75 -6.35 3.41
C GLU A 86 -2.01 -6.83 1.97
N GLN A 87 -2.50 -5.95 1.09
CA GLN A 87 -2.62 -6.26 -0.34
C GLN A 87 -1.25 -6.49 -0.98
N VAL A 88 -0.24 -5.68 -0.60
CA VAL A 88 1.13 -5.87 -1.09
C VAL A 88 1.67 -7.24 -0.74
N ILE A 89 1.52 -7.71 0.51
CA ILE A 89 2.01 -9.04 0.90
C ILE A 89 1.17 -10.18 0.33
N ALA A 90 -0.11 -9.94 0.01
CA ALA A 90 -0.94 -10.91 -0.69
C ALA A 90 -0.46 -11.16 -2.13
N HIS A 91 0.02 -10.11 -2.81
CA HIS A 91 0.56 -10.22 -4.17
C HIS A 91 2.06 -10.53 -4.22
N SER A 92 2.83 -10.03 -3.26
CA SER A 92 4.27 -10.20 -3.14
C SER A 92 4.63 -10.56 -1.69
N PRO A 93 4.50 -11.85 -1.33
CA PRO A 93 4.79 -12.33 0.02
C PRO A 93 6.23 -12.05 0.47
N ASP A 94 7.16 -11.90 -0.48
CA ASP A 94 8.58 -11.65 -0.21
C ASP A 94 8.91 -10.15 -0.06
N ASN A 95 7.90 -9.27 -0.04
CA ASN A 95 8.13 -7.84 0.11
C ASN A 95 8.50 -7.49 1.56
N LEU A 96 9.80 -7.61 1.87
CA LEU A 96 10.35 -7.37 3.21
C LEU A 96 10.07 -5.95 3.73
N ARG A 97 9.98 -4.95 2.83
CA ARG A 97 9.64 -3.57 3.23
C ARG A 97 8.23 -3.49 3.78
N ALA A 98 7.28 -4.15 3.13
CA ALA A 98 5.90 -4.19 3.60
C ALA A 98 5.77 -4.95 4.94
N HIS A 99 6.44 -6.10 5.07
CA HIS A 99 6.49 -6.84 6.34
C HIS A 99 7.07 -6.01 7.48
N ARG A 100 8.11 -5.20 7.24
CA ARG A 100 8.70 -4.34 8.28
C ARG A 100 7.71 -3.30 8.79
N ILE A 101 7.00 -2.62 7.89
CA ILE A 101 6.02 -1.60 8.29
C ILE A 101 4.84 -2.27 9.01
N LEU A 102 4.31 -3.36 8.47
CA LEU A 102 3.23 -4.12 9.11
C LEU A 102 3.62 -4.64 10.50
N ALA A 103 4.84 -5.17 10.67
CA ALA A 103 5.31 -5.64 11.98
C ALA A 103 5.29 -4.53 13.03
N LYS A 104 5.68 -3.31 12.65
CA LYS A 104 5.63 -2.13 13.54
C LYS A 104 4.20 -1.74 13.87
N LEU A 105 3.35 -1.64 12.85
CA LEU A 105 1.94 -1.27 12.99
C LEU A 105 1.18 -2.27 13.88
N PHE A 106 1.32 -3.57 13.62
CA PHE A 106 0.70 -4.62 14.43
C PHE A 106 1.24 -4.64 15.86
N THR A 107 2.53 -4.35 16.07
CA THR A 107 3.08 -4.24 17.42
C THR A 107 2.50 -3.06 18.18
N ALA A 108 2.30 -1.92 17.52
CA ALA A 108 1.67 -0.74 18.12
C ALA A 108 0.20 -0.97 18.48
N GLU A 109 -0.49 -1.83 17.74
CA GLU A 109 -1.89 -2.22 17.97
C GLU A 109 -2.07 -3.43 18.90
N HIS A 110 -1.00 -3.89 19.54
CA HIS A 110 -1.00 -5.09 20.40
C HIS A 110 -1.43 -6.39 19.69
N GLN A 111 -1.36 -6.44 18.35
CA GLN A 111 -1.60 -7.63 17.55
C GLN A 111 -0.33 -8.48 17.43
N GLY A 112 0.07 -9.09 18.55
CA GLY A 112 1.33 -9.82 18.66
C GLY A 112 1.50 -10.96 17.63
N GLU A 113 0.45 -11.74 17.38
CA GLU A 113 0.53 -12.85 16.41
C GLU A 113 0.77 -12.37 14.98
N ALA A 114 0.06 -11.31 14.55
CA ALA A 114 0.22 -10.74 13.21
C ALA A 114 1.61 -10.14 13.04
N ALA A 115 2.10 -9.43 14.06
CA ALA A 115 3.47 -8.91 14.07
C ALA A 115 4.52 -10.02 14.00
N LEU A 116 4.34 -11.13 14.74
CA LEU A 116 5.24 -12.29 14.69
C LEU A 116 5.27 -12.96 13.32
N ARG A 117 4.14 -13.04 12.60
CA ARG A 117 4.10 -13.54 11.23
C ARG A 117 4.95 -12.68 10.30
N SER A 118 4.81 -11.36 10.38
CA SER A 118 5.62 -10.43 9.59
C SER A 118 7.11 -10.50 9.94
N CYS A 119 7.45 -10.61 11.24
CA CYS A 119 8.83 -10.83 11.68
C CYS A 119 9.40 -12.15 11.14
N ARG A 120 8.63 -13.23 11.16
CA ARG A 120 9.06 -14.53 10.62
C ARG A 120 9.39 -14.45 9.13
N ALA A 121 8.58 -13.73 8.34
CA ALA A 121 8.87 -13.52 6.93
C ALA A 121 10.21 -12.77 6.72
N ILE A 122 10.48 -11.72 7.53
CA ILE A 122 11.74 -10.98 7.48
C ILE A 122 12.92 -11.87 7.86
N LEU A 123 12.80 -12.62 8.97
CA LEU A 123 13.86 -13.48 9.49
C LEU A 123 14.14 -14.69 8.61
N SER A 124 13.16 -15.15 7.84
CA SER A 124 13.36 -16.21 6.84
C SER A 124 14.27 -15.75 5.70
N ALA A 125 14.17 -14.47 5.30
CA ALA A 125 15.04 -13.89 4.27
C ALA A 125 16.38 -13.39 4.84
N ASN A 126 16.36 -12.82 6.05
CA ASN A 126 17.55 -12.37 6.76
C ASN A 126 17.47 -12.76 8.25
N PRO A 127 18.09 -13.89 8.64
CA PRO A 127 18.07 -14.37 10.02
C PRO A 127 18.66 -13.39 11.05
N ASN A 128 19.54 -12.49 10.61
CA ASN A 128 20.22 -11.52 11.47
C ASN A 128 19.61 -10.11 11.38
N ASP A 129 18.36 -9.97 10.94
CA ASP A 129 17.68 -8.68 10.91
C ASP A 129 17.42 -8.17 12.35
N GLU A 130 18.20 -7.19 12.79
CA GLU A 130 18.17 -6.67 14.16
C GLU A 130 16.80 -6.11 14.54
N GLU A 131 16.11 -5.46 13.59
CA GLU A 131 14.81 -4.84 13.81
C GLU A 131 13.74 -5.91 14.03
N ALA A 132 13.67 -6.92 13.15
CA ALA A 132 12.73 -8.03 13.31
C ALA A 132 13.02 -8.86 14.58
N LEU A 133 14.29 -9.11 14.91
CA LEU A 133 14.68 -9.79 16.15
C LEU A 133 14.29 -8.98 17.40
N SER A 134 14.42 -7.66 17.35
CA SER A 134 14.03 -6.76 18.45
C SER A 134 12.51 -6.80 18.67
N ILE A 135 11.74 -6.70 17.59
CA ILE A 135 10.28 -6.81 17.64
C ILE A 135 9.86 -8.19 18.16
N GLN A 136 10.45 -9.27 17.64
CA GLN A 136 10.16 -10.63 18.08
C GLN A 136 10.47 -10.83 19.57
N ARG A 137 11.67 -10.43 20.04
CA ARG A 137 12.04 -10.53 21.46
C ARG A 137 11.08 -9.77 22.37
N ARG A 138 10.65 -8.57 21.96
CA ARG A 138 9.67 -7.77 22.70
C ARG A 138 8.30 -8.44 22.79
N LEU A 139 7.88 -9.15 21.74
CA LEU A 139 6.59 -9.83 21.68
C LEU A 139 6.59 -11.20 22.37
N THR A 140 7.71 -11.92 22.32
CA THR A 140 7.84 -13.26 22.91
C THR A 140 8.23 -13.19 24.40
N GLY A 141 9.05 -12.21 24.80
CA GLY A 141 9.52 -12.06 26.19
C GLY A 141 10.13 -13.35 26.76
N PRO A 142 10.46 -13.39 28.06
CA PRO A 142 10.87 -14.64 28.74
C PRO A 142 9.69 -15.59 29.01
N ALA A 143 8.47 -15.31 28.53
CA ALA A 143 7.25 -16.01 28.94
C ALA A 143 6.52 -16.75 27.80
N ALA A 144 6.96 -16.65 26.55
CA ALA A 144 6.37 -17.42 25.46
C ALA A 144 7.36 -18.48 24.95
N ASP A 145 7.52 -19.54 25.75
CA ASP A 145 7.74 -20.90 25.24
C ASP A 145 6.53 -21.28 24.37
N HIS A 146 6.44 -20.69 23.17
CA HIS A 146 5.54 -21.18 22.14
C HIS A 146 6.40 -21.86 21.08
N PRO A 147 6.22 -23.17 20.86
CA PRO A 147 7.04 -23.91 19.93
C PRO A 147 6.89 -23.28 18.55
N ILE A 148 8.03 -22.88 17.97
CA ILE A 148 8.16 -22.74 16.54
C ILE A 148 7.59 -24.05 15.97
N PRO A 149 6.59 -24.04 15.05
CA PRO A 149 6.31 -25.22 14.26
C PRO A 149 7.54 -25.40 13.37
N THR A 150 8.55 -26.03 13.93
CA THR A 150 9.67 -26.59 13.22
C THR A 150 9.01 -27.58 12.29
N SER A 151 9.11 -27.33 11.00
CA SER A 151 8.77 -28.28 9.95
C SER A 151 9.48 -29.59 10.27
N GLU A 152 8.76 -30.53 10.89
CA GLU A 152 9.23 -31.89 11.04
C GLU A 152 9.36 -32.49 9.64
N PRO A 153 10.46 -33.21 9.34
CA PRO A 153 10.57 -33.93 8.10
C PRO A 153 9.52 -35.04 8.12
N ILE A 154 8.73 -35.13 7.05
CA ILE A 154 7.78 -36.21 6.85
C ILE A 154 8.59 -37.51 6.74
N ALA A 155 8.75 -38.20 7.86
CA ALA A 155 9.29 -39.54 7.91
C ALA A 155 8.41 -40.38 8.82
N ASP A 156 7.70 -41.29 8.15
CA ASP A 156 7.25 -42.56 8.69
C ASP A 156 6.13 -42.52 9.74
N ARG A 157 4.89 -42.49 9.24
CA ARG A 157 3.76 -43.03 9.99
C ARG A 157 2.91 -43.91 9.10
N LEU A 158 3.42 -45.11 8.85
CA LEU A 158 2.63 -46.27 8.50
C LEU A 158 1.66 -46.58 9.66
N GLN A 159 0.35 -46.49 9.42
CA GLN A 159 -0.61 -47.46 9.96
C GLN A 159 -1.72 -47.74 8.92
N PRO A 160 -2.25 -48.99 8.90
CA PRO A 160 -3.05 -49.50 7.80
C PRO A 160 -4.57 -49.33 8.02
N GLU A 161 -5.27 -49.25 6.89
CA GLU A 161 -6.60 -49.82 6.59
C GLU A 161 -7.65 -49.90 7.72
N SER A 162 -8.77 -49.19 7.55
CA SER A 162 -10.08 -49.74 7.94
C SER A 162 -11.19 -49.18 7.05
N THR A 163 -11.65 -50.05 6.16
CA THR A 163 -12.87 -49.97 5.36
C THR A 163 -14.13 -49.67 6.19
N GLY A 164 -15.07 -48.92 5.62
CA GLY A 164 -16.37 -48.63 6.25
C GLY A 164 -17.36 -47.89 5.34
N THR A 165 -17.92 -48.62 4.39
CA THR A 165 -19.04 -48.35 3.47
C THR A 165 -20.25 -47.51 3.99
N ALA A 166 -20.59 -46.47 3.20
CA ALA A 166 -21.92 -45.92 2.80
C ALA A 166 -22.89 -45.32 3.87
N PRO A 167 -23.97 -44.58 3.50
CA PRO A 167 -24.42 -44.11 2.17
C PRO A 167 -24.74 -42.59 2.09
N ILE A 168 -24.95 -42.11 0.86
CA ILE A 168 -25.54 -40.80 0.51
C ILE A 168 -27.07 -40.91 0.52
N PRO A 169 -27.81 -39.91 1.05
CA PRO A 169 -29.18 -39.68 0.64
C PRO A 169 -29.36 -38.32 -0.06
N VAL A 170 -29.99 -38.39 -1.23
CA VAL A 170 -30.57 -37.28 -1.99
C VAL A 170 -31.91 -36.88 -1.35
N VAL A 171 -32.15 -35.57 -1.14
CA VAL A 171 -33.48 -34.94 -1.00
C VAL A 171 -33.32 -33.49 -1.48
N SER A 172 -33.78 -33.19 -2.71
CA SER A 172 -35.08 -32.58 -3.04
C SER A 172 -35.25 -31.14 -2.56
N ALA A 173 -35.15 -30.20 -3.51
CA ALA A 173 -35.78 -28.88 -3.44
C ALA A 173 -37.31 -29.06 -3.34
N PRO A 174 -38.07 -28.08 -2.81
CA PRO A 174 -38.62 -27.09 -3.74
C PRO A 174 -38.91 -25.68 -3.16
N ASN A 175 -39.25 -24.80 -4.10
CA ASN A 175 -40.07 -23.60 -4.00
C ASN A 175 -39.43 -22.27 -3.54
N VAL A 176 -38.98 -21.59 -4.59
CA VAL A 176 -39.09 -20.15 -4.83
C VAL A 176 -40.43 -19.60 -4.31
N ASP A 177 -40.36 -18.55 -3.51
CA ASP A 177 -41.41 -17.54 -3.50
C ASP A 177 -40.77 -16.18 -3.77
N CYS A 178 -41.18 -15.60 -4.90
CA CYS A 178 -40.87 -14.26 -5.34
C CYS A 178 -42.14 -13.44 -5.17
N SER A 179 -42.17 -12.54 -4.19
CA SER A 179 -42.86 -11.24 -4.28
C SER A 179 -42.61 -10.47 -2.99
N GLU A 180 -41.85 -9.39 -3.07
CA GLU A 180 -42.38 -8.07 -2.73
C GLU A 180 -41.45 -7.00 -3.32
N LEU A 181 -41.96 -6.39 -4.40
CA LEU A 181 -41.82 -5.00 -4.86
C LEU A 181 -41.09 -4.07 -3.85
N ALA A 182 -40.17 -3.18 -4.22
CA ALA A 182 -40.13 -2.30 -5.39
C ALA A 182 -38.73 -1.60 -5.45
N PRO A 183 -38.43 -0.87 -6.53
CA PRO A 183 -37.08 -0.47 -6.92
C PRO A 183 -36.71 0.89 -6.32
N THR A 184 -35.43 1.13 -6.05
CA THR A 184 -34.79 2.42 -6.38
C THR A 184 -33.29 2.34 -6.14
N GLU A 185 -32.58 2.59 -7.24
CA GLU A 185 -31.28 3.26 -7.26
C GLU A 185 -30.15 2.62 -6.45
N SER A 186 -29.47 1.68 -7.11
CA SER A 186 -28.02 1.62 -6.98
C SER A 186 -27.48 3.04 -7.16
N PRO A 187 -26.69 3.61 -6.22
CA PRO A 187 -26.00 4.84 -6.51
C PRO A 187 -25.04 4.52 -7.65
N ILE A 188 -25.37 5.05 -8.81
CA ILE A 188 -24.51 5.16 -9.97
C ILE A 188 -23.13 5.56 -9.45
N LEU A 189 -22.14 4.73 -9.75
CA LEU A 189 -20.74 5.10 -9.72
C LEU A 189 -20.61 6.38 -10.53
N THR A 190 -20.69 7.53 -9.86
CA THR A 190 -20.26 8.77 -10.46
C THR A 190 -18.79 8.54 -10.82
N PRO A 191 -18.34 8.94 -12.02
CA PRO A 191 -16.91 8.97 -12.29
C PRO A 191 -16.32 9.87 -11.21
N THR A 192 -15.60 9.24 -10.28
CA THR A 192 -14.82 9.96 -9.28
C THR A 192 -13.86 10.80 -10.09
N VAL A 193 -14.15 12.10 -10.20
CA VAL A 193 -13.17 13.07 -10.67
C VAL A 193 -11.91 12.76 -9.87
N PRO A 194 -10.77 12.43 -10.53
CA PRO A 194 -9.57 12.08 -9.78
C PRO A 194 -9.31 13.22 -8.79
N ARG A 195 -9.06 12.89 -7.52
CA ARG A 195 -8.86 13.89 -6.43
C ARG A 195 -7.79 14.93 -6.75
N HIS A 196 -7.04 14.70 -7.81
CA HIS A 196 -5.99 15.52 -8.38
C HIS A 196 -6.47 16.50 -9.42
N ALA A 197 -7.76 16.63 -9.70
CA ALA A 197 -8.28 17.72 -10.54
C ALA A 197 -7.88 19.10 -10.00
N ALA A 198 -7.74 19.24 -8.67
CA ALA A 198 -7.17 20.44 -8.06
C ALA A 198 -5.66 20.61 -8.34
N ILE A 199 -4.91 19.50 -8.40
CA ILE A 199 -3.47 19.48 -8.72
C ILE A 199 -3.26 19.74 -10.22
N ILE A 200 -4.08 19.16 -11.09
CA ILE A 200 -4.13 19.43 -12.53
C ILE A 200 -4.47 20.90 -12.76
N ALA A 201 -5.50 21.43 -12.10
CA ALA A 201 -5.85 22.84 -12.19
C ALA A 201 -4.76 23.78 -11.62
N GLN A 202 -4.07 23.39 -10.54
CA GLN A 202 -2.94 24.16 -10.01
C GLN A 202 -1.71 24.12 -10.92
N LEU A 203 -1.43 22.97 -11.54
CA LEU A 203 -0.36 22.80 -12.52
C LEU A 203 -0.66 23.59 -13.81
N GLU A 204 -1.90 23.57 -14.28
CA GLU A 204 -2.37 24.37 -15.42
C GLU A 204 -2.25 25.87 -15.11
N ALA A 205 -2.71 26.32 -13.94
CA ALA A 205 -2.63 27.72 -13.53
C ALA A 205 -1.17 28.20 -13.40
N TRP A 206 -0.29 27.37 -12.83
CA TRP A 206 1.13 27.66 -12.74
C TRP A 206 1.79 27.69 -14.13
N LEU A 207 1.46 26.74 -15.01
CA LEU A 207 1.97 26.68 -16.38
C LEU A 207 1.58 27.93 -17.19
N HIS A 208 0.34 28.40 -17.06
CA HIS A 208 -0.11 29.65 -17.66
C HIS A 208 0.69 30.86 -17.15
N THR A 209 0.96 30.91 -15.85
CA THR A 209 1.73 32.01 -15.22
C THR A 209 3.18 32.04 -15.71
N VAL A 210 3.82 30.87 -15.79
CA VAL A 210 5.21 30.75 -16.29
C VAL A 210 5.30 31.10 -17.77
N GLN A 211 4.32 30.70 -18.59
CA GLN A 211 4.27 31.06 -20.01
C GLN A 211 4.08 32.57 -20.22
N ALA A 212 3.25 33.22 -19.38
CA ALA A 212 3.04 34.67 -19.42
C ALA A 212 4.34 35.45 -19.10
N ASN A 213 5.06 35.07 -18.04
CA ASN A 213 6.34 35.70 -17.69
C ASN A 213 7.41 35.51 -18.77
N ARG A 214 7.43 34.37 -19.44
CA ARG A 214 8.39 34.09 -20.52
C ARG A 214 8.13 34.93 -21.77
N ARG A 215 6.86 35.20 -22.10
CA ARG A 215 6.49 36.11 -23.19
C ARG A 215 6.86 37.56 -22.87
N ALA A 216 6.56 38.00 -21.64
CA ALA A 216 6.92 39.35 -21.19
C ALA A 216 8.44 39.59 -21.23
N ALA A 217 9.25 38.58 -20.87
CA ALA A 217 10.71 38.66 -20.95
C ALA A 217 11.28 38.65 -22.40
N SER A 218 10.50 38.19 -23.38
CA SER A 218 10.89 38.23 -24.81
C SER A 218 10.43 39.48 -25.55
N GLU A 219 9.56 40.29 -24.94
CA GLU A 219 8.98 41.51 -25.51
C GLU A 219 9.60 42.81 -24.96
N THR A 220 10.54 42.72 -24.02
CA THR A 220 11.37 43.86 -23.60
C THR A 220 12.55 44.03 -24.56
N PRO A 221 12.61 45.13 -25.35
CA PRO A 221 13.68 45.39 -26.33
C PRO A 221 15.01 45.81 -25.70
#